data_AF-A0A965Z3E5-F1
#
_entry.id   AF-A0A965Z3E5-F1
#
_cell.length_a   1.000
_cell.length_b   1.000
_cell.length_c   1.000
_cell.angle_alpha   90.00
_cell.angle_beta   90.00
_cell.angle_gamma   90.00
#
_symmetry.space_group_name_H-M   'P 1'
#
loop_
_entity.id
_entity.type
_entity.pdbx_description
1 polymer ?
#
loop_
_entity_poly.entity_id
_entity_poly.type
_entity_poly.pdbx_seq_one_letter_code
_entity_poly.pdbx_strand_id
1 'polypeptide(L)'
;MNATGALILLVGLIVFGASIRGLFNRGRSIVCAAAGILVALGAGLGAWIAWMESNSAIGTAIYLVIVLVGIVAVVRQIKPRQP
;
A
#
# COMPACT_ATOMS: atom_id res chain seq x y z
N MET A 1 6.63 16.38 14.80
CA MET A 1 5.92 15.08 14.71
C MET A 1 5.84 14.51 16.12
N ASN A 2 4.65 14.15 16.59
CA ASN A 2 4.47 13.54 17.92
C ASN A 2 4.85 12.05 17.87
N ALA A 3 5.18 11.45 19.02
CA ALA A 3 5.57 10.03 19.13
C ALA A 3 4.57 9.08 18.44
N THR A 4 3.26 9.36 18.58
CA THR A 4 2.18 8.64 17.90
C THR A 4 2.26 8.76 16.38
N GLY A 5 2.56 9.95 15.86
CA GLY A 5 2.72 10.18 14.42
C GLY A 5 3.94 9.44 13.85
N ALA A 6 5.05 9.41 14.60
CA ALA A 6 6.23 8.64 14.22
C ALA A 6 5.96 7.13 14.20
N LEU A 7 5.22 6.61 15.19
CA LEU A 7 4.81 5.21 15.24
C LEU A 7 3.93 4.83 14.04
N ILE A 8 2.92 5.64 13.72
CA ILE A 8 2.02 5.40 12.58
C ILE A 8 2.80 5.39 11.27
N LEU A 9 3.73 6.33 11.09
CA LEU A 9 4.56 6.41 9.90
C LEU A 9 5.50 5.21 9.77
N LEU A 10 6.08 4.76 10.88
CA LEU A 10 6.94 3.56 10.92
C LEU A 10 6.16 2.30 10.58
N VAL A 11 4.96 2.11 11.16
CA VAL A 11 4.07 1.00 10.82
C VAL A 11 3.69 1.04 9.34
N GLY A 12 3.31 2.23 8.83
CA GLY A 12 2.99 2.43 7.42
C GLY A 12 4.13 2.03 6.49
N LEU A 13 5.38 2.42 6.81
CA LEU A 13 6.57 2.04 6.06
C LEU A 13 6.81 0.52 6.07
N ILE A 14 6.62 -0.15 7.21
CA ILE A 14 6.77 -1.60 7.30
C ILE A 14 5.72 -2.30 6.43
N VAL A 15 4.45 -1.88 6.51
CA VAL A 15 3.36 -2.49 5.72
C VAL A 15 3.58 -2.23 4.21
N PHE A 16 4.04 -1.03 3.84
CA PHE A 16 4.39 -0.71 2.47
C PHE A 16 5.56 -1.56 1.95
N GLY A 17 6.64 -1.67 2.73
CA GLY A 17 7.78 -2.51 2.41
C GLY A 17 7.41 -3.99 2.26
N ALA A 18 6.54 -4.51 3.13
CA ALA A 18 6.01 -5.87 3.04
C ALA A 18 5.18 -6.08 1.76
N SER A 19 4.39 -5.08 1.34
CA SER A 19 3.64 -5.12 0.09
C SER A 19 4.56 -5.16 -1.13
N ILE A 20 5.62 -4.33 -1.15
CA ILE A 20 6.63 -4.35 -2.22
C ILE A 20 7.33 -5.71 -2.26
N ARG A 21 7.72 -6.26 -1.09
CA ARG A 21 8.29 -7.61 -1.03
C ARG A 21 7.32 -8.64 -1.63
N GLY A 22 6.02 -8.49 -1.38
CA GLY A 22 4.96 -9.28 -1.99
C GLY A 22 4.90 -9.19 -3.54
N LEU A 23 5.33 -8.09 -4.15
CA LEU A 23 5.41 -8.01 -5.62
C LEU A 23 6.49 -8.92 -6.19
N PHE A 24 7.63 -9.04 -5.51
CA PHE A 24 8.80 -9.76 -6.01
C PHE A 24 8.89 -11.20 -5.49
N ASN A 25 8.15 -11.53 -4.44
CA ASN A 25 8.14 -12.88 -3.89
C ASN A 25 7.44 -13.86 -4.85
N ARG A 26 8.10 -15.00 -5.14
CA ARG A 26 7.56 -16.04 -6.02
C ARG A 26 6.58 -16.98 -5.29
N GLY A 27 6.73 -17.13 -3.98
CA GLY A 27 5.84 -17.93 -3.15
C GLY A 27 4.62 -17.16 -2.65
N ARG A 28 3.57 -17.89 -2.25
CA ARG A 28 2.40 -17.31 -1.56
C ARG A 28 2.77 -16.94 -0.14
N SER A 29 2.44 -15.72 0.26
CA SER A 29 2.61 -15.18 1.60
C SER A 29 1.35 -14.41 1.99
N ILE A 30 0.61 -14.97 2.94
CA ILE A 30 -0.61 -14.35 3.49
C ILE A 30 -0.27 -12.99 4.11
N VAL A 31 0.90 -12.85 4.75
CA VAL A 31 1.36 -11.60 5.35
C VAL A 31 1.56 -10.51 4.29
N CYS A 32 2.15 -10.85 3.15
CA CYS A 32 2.33 -9.88 2.04
C CYS A 32 0.99 -9.49 1.41
N ALA A 33 0.05 -10.44 1.30
CA ALA A 33 -1.30 -10.16 0.82
C ALA A 33 -2.06 -9.23 1.78
N ALA A 34 -2.04 -9.51 3.09
CA ALA A 34 -2.67 -8.68 4.10
C ALA A 34 -2.06 -7.27 4.14
N ALA A 35 -0.73 -7.17 4.01
CA ALA A 35 -0.04 -5.89 3.90
C ALA A 35 -0.49 -5.11 2.65
N GLY A 36 -0.62 -5.78 1.50
CA GLY A 36 -1.09 -5.17 0.25
C GLY A 36 -2.52 -4.61 0.36
N ILE A 37 -3.41 -5.33 1.06
CA ILE A 37 -4.77 -4.86 1.35
C ILE A 37 -4.74 -3.60 2.22
N LEU A 38 -3.95 -3.61 3.30
CA LEU A 38 -3.83 -2.46 4.20
C LEU A 38 -3.27 -1.23 3.48
N VAL A 39 -2.29 -1.41 2.60
CA VAL A 39 -1.75 -0.33 1.75
C VAL A 39 -2.80 0.20 0.79
N ALA A 40 -3.52 -0.69 0.10
CA ALA A 40 -4.57 -0.28 -0.85
C ALA A 40 -5.70 0.50 -0.17
N LEU A 41 -6.15 0.06 1.01
CA LEU A 41 -7.17 0.75 1.79
C LEU A 41 -6.67 2.08 2.33
N GLY A 42 -5.49 2.10 2.97
CA GLY A 42 -4.91 3.31 3.54
C GLY A 42 -4.62 4.38 2.49
N ALA A 43 -4.00 3.99 1.38
CA ALA A 43 -3.74 4.90 0.28
C ALA A 43 -5.02 5.28 -0.48
N GLY A 44 -6.04 4.42 -0.53
CA GLY A 44 -7.33 4.75 -1.12
C GLY A 44 -8.05 5.85 -0.35
N LEU A 45 -8.04 5.77 0.99
CA LEU A 45 -8.53 6.84 1.85
C LEU A 45 -7.69 8.11 1.69
N GLY A 46 -6.36 7.99 1.60
CA GLY A 46 -5.46 9.12 1.34
C GLY A 46 -5.74 9.82 0.00
N ALA A 47 -5.97 9.05 -1.06
CA ALA A 47 -6.37 9.56 -2.38
C ALA A 47 -7.70 10.29 -2.30
N TRP A 48 -8.66 9.73 -1.55
CA TRP A 48 -9.99 10.32 -1.42
C TRP A 48 -9.96 11.65 -0.67
N ILE A 49 -9.25 11.71 0.45
CA ILE A 49 -9.04 12.95 1.22
C ILE A 49 -8.33 13.99 0.35
N ALA A 50 -7.25 13.61 -0.34
CA ALA A 50 -6.51 14.51 -1.22
C ALA A 50 -7.34 15.05 -2.39
N TRP A 51 -8.29 14.24 -2.90
CA TRP A 51 -9.23 14.67 -3.94
C TRP A 51 -10.27 15.67 -3.41
N MET A 52 -10.85 15.38 -2.24
CA MET A 52 -11.82 16.26 -1.58
C MET A 52 -11.22 17.60 -1.19
N GLU A 53 -9.96 17.63 -0.77
CA GLU A 53 -9.25 18.86 -0.40
C GLU A 53 -8.98 19.80 -1.60
N SER A 54 -9.31 19.39 -2.84
CA SER A 54 -9.22 20.20 -4.07
C SER A 54 -7.83 20.77 -4.43
N ASN A 55 -6.77 20.44 -3.69
CA ASN A 55 -5.51 21.20 -3.71
C ASN A 55 -4.25 20.43 -4.12
N SER A 56 -4.33 19.15 -4.49
CA SER A 56 -3.14 18.46 -5.02
C SER A 56 -3.48 17.27 -5.90
N ALA A 57 -3.64 17.53 -7.20
CA ALA A 57 -3.69 16.47 -8.22
C ALA A 57 -2.47 15.54 -8.12
N ILE A 58 -1.31 16.10 -7.74
CA ILE A 58 -0.07 15.35 -7.49
C ILE A 58 -0.22 14.43 -6.27
N GLY A 59 -0.77 14.92 -5.16
CA GLY A 59 -1.03 14.12 -3.97
C GLY A 59 -1.98 12.97 -4.25
N THR A 60 -3.11 13.22 -4.91
CA THR A 60 -4.05 12.18 -5.32
C THR A 60 -3.39 11.15 -6.25
N ALA A 61 -2.60 11.59 -7.22
CA ALA A 61 -1.88 10.70 -8.14
C ALA A 61 -0.89 9.79 -7.39
N ILE A 62 -0.12 10.34 -6.45
CA ILE A 62 0.82 9.56 -5.62
C ILE A 62 0.06 8.48 -4.83
N TYR A 63 -1.04 8.84 -4.17
CA TYR A 63 -1.84 7.88 -3.42
C TYR A 63 -2.44 6.81 -4.33
N LEU A 64 -2.93 7.16 -5.53
CA LEU A 64 -3.43 6.19 -6.51
C LEU A 64 -2.35 5.20 -6.96
N VAL A 65 -1.12 5.66 -7.17
CA VAL A 65 0.01 4.76 -7.48
C VAL A 65 0.27 3.79 -6.31
N ILE A 66 0.25 4.28 -5.08
CA ILE A 66 0.42 3.44 -3.89
C ILE A 66 -0.73 2.42 -3.76
N VAL A 67 -1.96 2.81 -4.07
CA VAL A 67 -3.12 1.89 -4.14
C VAL A 67 -2.85 0.77 -5.15
N LEU A 68 -2.40 1.11 -6.35
CA LEU A 68 -2.08 0.12 -7.39
C LEU A 68 -0.98 -0.84 -6.93
N VAL A 69 0.05 -0.36 -6.24
CA VAL A 69 1.09 -1.23 -5.65
C VAL A 69 0.47 -2.22 -4.68
N GLY A 70 -0.41 -1.76 -3.78
CA GLY A 70 -1.13 -2.64 -2.84
C GLY A 70 -1.97 -3.69 -3.56
N ILE A 71 -2.78 -3.30 -4.55
CA ILE A 71 -3.63 -4.21 -5.33
C ILE A 71 -2.79 -5.25 -6.08
N VAL A 72 -1.72 -4.82 -6.76
CA VAL A 72 -0.85 -5.73 -7.53
C VAL A 72 -0.14 -6.71 -6.60
N ALA A 73 0.27 -6.27 -5.40
CA ALA A 73 0.81 -7.15 -4.37
C ALA A 73 -0.18 -8.26 -4.03
N VAL A 74 -1.44 -7.90 -3.74
CA VAL A 74 -2.50 -8.86 -3.40
C VAL A 74 -2.75 -9.84 -4.54
N VAL A 75 -2.92 -9.34 -5.76
CA VAL A 75 -3.19 -10.18 -6.94
C VAL A 75 -2.07 -11.19 -7.17
N ARG A 76 -0.80 -10.77 -7.05
CA ARG A 76 0.35 -11.68 -7.18
C ARG A 76 0.43 -12.72 -6.07
N GLN A 77 -0.01 -12.39 -4.86
CA GLN A 77 -0.04 -13.34 -3.76
C GLN A 77 -1.21 -14.33 -3.86
N ILE A 78 -2.33 -13.94 -4.48
CA ILE A 78 -3.46 -14.82 -4.76
C ILE A 78 -3.16 -15.76 -5.93
N LYS A 79 -2.63 -15.24 -7.03
CA LYS A 79 -2.15 -16.01 -8.20
C LYS A 79 -0.63 -15.90 -8.31
N PRO A 80 0.13 -16.70 -7.54
CA PRO A 80 1.58 -16.73 -7.64
C PRO A 80 1.99 -17.10 -9.07
N ARG A 81 3.06 -16.48 -9.56
CA ARG A 81 3.65 -16.85 -10.86
C ARG A 81 4.06 -18.32 -10.79
N GLN A 82 3.57 -19.12 -11.72
CA GLN A 82 4.09 -20.47 -11.91
C GLN A 82 5.58 -20.37 -12.29
N PRO A 83 6.43 -21.24 -11.72
CA PRO A 83 7.87 -21.23 -11.98
C PRO A 83 8.20 -21.44 -13.45
#